data_AF-A0A534MVN7-F1
#
_entry.id   AF-A0A534MVN7-F1
#
_cell.length_a   1.000
_cell.length_b   1.000
_cell.length_c   1.000
_cell.angle_alpha   90.00
_cell.angle_beta   90.00
_cell.angle_gamma   90.00
#
_symmetry.space_group_name_H-M   'P 1'
#
loop_
_entity.id
_entity.type
_entity.pdbx_description
1 polymer ?
#
loop_
_entity_poly.entity_id
_entity_poly.type
_entity_poly.pdbx_seq_one_letter_code
_entity_poly.pdbx_strand_id
1 'polypeptide(L)'
;MTTFPEEVLTRTKKGDIEVRSLIDRGRYVRYSYLHPETGQPMEGGKVKLVLFSESGKTEEYFVIPTKSSRDLLIPAAEKGTRKIWDGTKAVDV
;
A
#
# COMPACT_ATOMS: atom_id res chain seq x y z
N MET A 1 17.24 -10.29 -9.08
CA MET A 1 16.75 -8.96 -9.51
C MET A 1 15.28 -9.09 -9.83
N THR A 2 14.41 -8.66 -8.92
CA THR A 2 12.98 -8.50 -9.22
C THR A 2 12.77 -7.08 -9.70
N THR A 3 12.74 -6.88 -11.02
CA THR A 3 12.38 -5.58 -11.59
C THR A 3 10.85 -5.50 -11.60
N PHE A 4 10.28 -4.87 -10.57
CA PHE A 4 8.84 -4.64 -10.51
C PHE A 4 8.39 -3.68 -11.63
N PRO A 5 7.16 -3.82 -12.17
CA PRO A 5 6.61 -2.87 -13.13
C PRO A 5 6.57 -1.43 -12.59
N GLU A 6 6.82 -0.42 -13.43
CA GLU A 6 6.84 0.99 -12.99
C GLU A 6 5.50 1.44 -12.36
N GLU A 7 4.39 0.90 -12.85
CA GLU A 7 3.02 1.23 -12.40
C GLU A 7 2.74 0.88 -10.92
N VAL A 8 3.50 -0.05 -10.34
CA VAL A 8 3.40 -0.41 -8.91
C VAL A 8 4.38 0.37 -8.03
N LEU A 9 5.33 1.08 -8.64
CA LEU A 9 6.27 1.93 -7.93
C LEU A 9 5.57 3.18 -7.40
N THR A 10 6.12 3.74 -6.33
CA THR A 10 5.75 5.05 -5.78
C THR A 10 6.98 5.69 -5.18
N ARG A 11 6.98 7.03 -5.15
CA ARG A 11 8.00 7.81 -4.48
C ARG A 11 7.50 8.32 -3.13
N THR A 12 8.30 8.18 -2.08
CA THR A 12 8.00 8.75 -0.76
C THR A 12 8.21 10.26 -0.79
N LYS A 13 7.75 10.97 0.26
CA LYS A 13 8.04 12.41 0.41
C LYS A 13 9.54 12.71 0.53
N LYS A 14 10.36 11.73 0.94
CA LYS A 14 11.81 11.86 1.08
C LYS A 14 12.57 11.57 -0.22
N GLY A 15 11.88 11.03 -1.24
CA GLY A 15 12.47 10.70 -2.53
C GLY A 15 12.73 9.22 -2.75
N ASP A 16 12.59 8.38 -1.72
CA ASP A 16 12.80 6.93 -1.82
C ASP A 16 11.76 6.26 -2.72
N ILE A 17 12.17 5.22 -3.45
CA ILE A 17 11.28 4.41 -4.30
C ILE A 17 10.83 3.19 -3.51
N GLU A 18 9.53 2.93 -3.54
CA GLU A 18 8.89 1.79 -2.89
C GLU A 18 7.95 1.08 -3.87
N VAL A 19 7.74 -0.21 -3.69
CA VAL A 19 6.75 -1.01 -4.42
C VAL A 19 5.51 -1.15 -3.57
N ARG A 20 4.33 -0.81 -4.10
CA ARG A 20 3.06 -1.13 -3.44
C ARG A 20 2.73 -2.60 -3.65
N SER A 21 2.70 -3.38 -2.58
CA SER A 21 2.48 -4.83 -2.63
C SER A 21 1.19 -5.20 -1.91
N LEU A 22 0.29 -5.86 -2.63
CA LEU A 22 -0.96 -6.38 -2.08
C LEU A 22 -0.71 -7.29 -0.87
N ILE A 23 -1.51 -7.10 0.16
CA ILE A 23 -1.63 -8.02 1.30
C ILE A 23 -2.89 -8.86 1.09
N ASP A 24 -4.05 -8.21 1.00
CA ASP A 24 -5.35 -8.83 0.75
C ASP A 24 -6.35 -7.82 0.20
N ARG A 25 -7.51 -8.33 -0.26
CA ARG A 25 -8.60 -7.53 -0.81
C ARG A 25 -9.98 -8.15 -0.58
N GLY A 26 -11.01 -7.31 -0.70
CA GLY A 26 -12.44 -7.63 -0.61
C GLY A 26 -13.25 -6.39 -0.99
N ARG A 27 -14.21 -5.97 -0.15
CA ARG A 27 -14.78 -4.59 -0.20
C ARG A 27 -13.81 -3.50 0.29
N TYR A 28 -12.53 -3.84 0.31
CA TYR A 28 -11.40 -3.02 0.73
C TYR A 28 -10.13 -3.56 0.06
N VAL A 29 -9.05 -2.80 0.11
CA VAL A 29 -7.71 -3.29 -0.22
C VAL A 29 -6.74 -2.93 0.89
N ARG A 30 -5.87 -3.89 1.26
CA ARG A 30 -4.67 -3.61 2.04
C ARG A 30 -3.43 -3.90 1.23
N TYR A 31 -2.47 -3.00 1.30
CA TYR A 31 -1.16 -3.20 0.71
C TYR A 31 -0.05 -2.62 1.60
N SER A 32 1.12 -3.26 1.56
CA SER A 32 2.35 -2.82 2.19
C SER A 32 3.29 -2.20 1.15
N TYR A 33 4.48 -1.83 1.62
CA TYR A 33 5.54 -1.26 0.80
C TYR A 33 6.74 -2.19 0.86
N LEU A 34 7.31 -2.54 -0.29
CA LEU A 34 8.53 -3.35 -0.40
C LEU A 34 9.67 -2.52 -1.00
N HIS A 35 10.89 -2.89 -0.65
CA HIS A 35 12.09 -2.37 -1.29
C HIS A 35 12.16 -2.88 -2.74
N PRO A 36 12.33 -2.00 -3.75
CA PRO A 36 12.23 -2.37 -5.16
C PRO A 36 13.29 -3.39 -5.60
N GLU A 37 14.48 -3.36 -5.01
CA GLU A 37 15.58 -4.24 -5.42
C GLU A 37 15.58 -5.60 -4.70
N THR A 38 15.14 -5.63 -3.45
CA THR A 38 15.28 -6.81 -2.57
C THR A 38 13.95 -7.51 -2.34
N GLY A 39 12.82 -6.85 -2.59
CA GLY A 39 11.48 -7.36 -2.31
C GLY A 39 11.16 -7.47 -0.81
N GLN A 40 12.05 -7.02 0.07
CA GLN A 40 11.83 -7.05 1.52
C GLN A 40 10.85 -5.95 1.96
N PRO A 41 10.05 -6.16 3.01
CA PRO A 41 9.20 -5.11 3.57
C PRO A 41 9.99 -3.86 3.97
N MET A 42 9.45 -2.68 3.68
CA MET A 42 9.99 -1.41 4.18
C MET A 42 9.83 -1.33 5.71
N GLU A 43 10.75 -0.61 6.36
CA GLU A 43 10.74 -0.45 7.82
C GLU A 43 9.44 0.17 8.34
N GLY A 44 9.06 -0.23 9.56
CA GLY A 44 7.90 0.32 10.28
C GLY A 44 6.56 -0.35 9.99
N GLY A 45 6.51 -1.34 9.09
CA GLY A 45 5.32 -2.20 8.90
C GLY A 45 4.05 -1.45 8.51
N LYS A 46 4.19 -0.23 7.97
CA LYS A 46 3.07 0.64 7.60
C LYS A 46 2.25 -0.01 6.49
N VAL A 47 0.96 -0.18 6.73
CA VAL A 47 -0.01 -0.67 5.75
C VAL A 47 -0.88 0.47 5.27
N LYS A 48 -1.21 0.48 3.98
CA LYS A 48 -2.27 1.31 3.45
C LYS A 48 -3.57 0.50 3.44
N LEU A 49 -4.64 1.06 3.99
CA LEU A 49 -5.99 0.56 3.89
C LEU A 49 -6.80 1.47 2.97
N VAL A 50 -7.52 0.88 2.02
CA VAL A 50 -8.46 1.56 1.13
C VAL A 50 -9.83 0.92 1.35
N LEU A 51 -10.82 1.71 1.73
CA LEU A 51 -12.19 1.29 1.95
C LEU A 51 -13.07 1.80 0.82
N PHE A 52 -13.88 0.92 0.24
CA PHE A 52 -14.85 1.29 -0.79
C PHE A 52 -16.24 1.34 -0.17
N SER A 53 -16.85 2.52 -0.14
CA SER A 53 -18.22 2.65 0.32
C SER A 53 -19.20 2.20 -0.77
N GLU A 54 -20.39 1.75 -0.36
CA GLU A 54 -21.49 1.45 -1.30
C GLU A 54 -21.98 2.72 -2.04
N SER A 55 -21.70 3.90 -1.50
CA SER A 55 -21.97 5.19 -2.15
C SER A 55 -20.92 5.61 -3.19
N GLY A 56 -19.91 4.77 -3.44
CA GLY A 56 -18.83 5.04 -4.40
C GLY A 56 -17.74 5.99 -3.89
N LYS A 57 -17.75 6.34 -2.60
CA LYS A 57 -16.68 7.10 -1.96
C LYS A 57 -15.55 6.16 -1.56
N THR A 58 -14.32 6.63 -1.76
CA THR A 58 -13.11 5.94 -1.30
C THR A 58 -12.57 6.64 -0.07
N GLU A 59 -12.31 5.88 0.99
CA GLU A 59 -11.62 6.38 2.18
C GLU A 59 -10.28 5.67 2.32
N GLU A 60 -9.23 6.42 2.60
CA GLU A 60 -7.88 5.88 2.71
C GLU A 60 -7.28 6.14 4.09
N TYR A 61 -6.57 5.15 4.61
CA TYR A 61 -5.91 5.23 5.90
C TYR A 61 -4.51 4.63 5.85
N PHE A 62 -3.64 5.11 6.73
CA PHE A 62 -2.44 4.40 7.14
C PHE A 62 -2.74 3.63 8.43
N VAL A 63 -2.40 2.35 8.44
CA VAL A 63 -2.37 1.50 9.63
C VAL A 63 -0.92 1.43 10.08
N ILE A 64 -0.63 1.95 11.27
CA ILE A 64 0.72 2.00 11.85
C ILE A 64 0.76 1.09 13.07
N PRO A 65 1.54 0.01 13.05
CA PRO A 65 1.74 -0.83 14.22
C PRO A 65 2.29 -0.01 15.39
N THR A 66 1.77 -0.27 16.58
CA THR A 66 2.31 0.31 17.81
C THR A 66 3.05 -0.74 18.63
N LYS A 67 3.73 -0.32 19.70
CA LYS A 67 4.34 -1.26 20.66
C LYS A 67 3.29 -2.02 21.49
N SER A 68 2.03 -1.60 21.44
CA SER A 68 0.91 -2.31 22.07
C SER A 68 0.29 -3.32 21.11
N SER A 69 -0.73 -4.06 21.55
CA SER A 69 -1.50 -4.95 20.69
C SER A 69 -2.51 -4.22 19.78
N ARG A 70 -2.40 -2.90 19.63
CA ARG A 70 -3.32 -2.06 18.86
C ARG A 70 -2.57 -1.32 17.76
N ASP A 71 -3.21 -1.10 16.63
CA ASP A 71 -2.69 -0.28 15.55
C ASP A 71 -3.28 1.14 15.60
N LEU A 72 -2.51 2.12 15.15
CA LEU A 72 -2.98 3.48 14.95
C LEU A 72 -3.50 3.64 13.52
N LEU A 73 -4.74 4.09 13.38
CA LEU A 73 -5.35 4.40 12.08
C LEU A 73 -5.29 5.91 11.83
N ILE A 74 -4.61 6.33 10.77
CA ILE A 74 -4.46 7.75 10.39
C ILE A 74 -5.13 7.98 9.03
N PRO A 75 -6.10 8.91 8.93
CA PRO A 75 -6.66 9.31 7.64
C PRO A 75 -5.56 9.75 6.67
N ALA A 76 -5.67 9.29 5.44
CA ALA A 76 -4.76 9.66 4.37
C ALA A 76 -5.55 10.31 3.25
N ALA A 77 -4.93 11.29 2.59
CA ALA A 77 -5.50 11.85 1.38
C ALA A 77 -5.74 10.71 0.36
N GLU A 78 -6.94 10.72 -0.22
CA GLU A 78 -7.29 9.83 -1.32
C GLU A 78 -6.26 10.00 -2.43
N LYS A 79 -5.70 8.89 -2.88
CA LYS A 79 -4.90 8.87 -4.09
C LYS A 79 -5.78 8.30 -5.20
N GLY A 80 -5.75 8.94 -6.36
CA GLY A 80 -6.48 8.45 -7.53
C GLY A 80 -6.03 7.04 -7.99
N THR A 81 -6.46 6.69 -9.18
CA THR A 81 -6.19 5.38 -9.80
C THR A 81 -4.72 5.01 -9.76
N ARG A 82 -4.41 3.81 -9.28
CA ARG A 82 -3.04 3.35 -9.10
C ARG A 82 -3.00 1.83 -9.01
N LYS A 83 -1.87 1.21 -9.36
CA LYS A 83 -1.73 -0.24 -9.36
C LYS A 83 -0.84 -0.78 -8.25
N ILE A 84 -1.11 -1.98 -7.77
CA ILE A 84 -0.34 -2.70 -6.75
C ILE A 84 0.14 -4.03 -7.30
N TRP A 85 1.25 -4.53 -6.77
CA TRP A 85 1.80 -5.83 -7.12
C TRP A 85 1.05 -6.94 -6.38
N ASP A 86 0.51 -7.93 -7.08
CA ASP A 86 -0.19 -9.07 -6.46
C ASP A 86 0.68 -10.29 -6.20
N GLY A 87 1.98 -10.21 -6.48
CA GLY A 87 2.89 -11.35 -6.49
C GLY A 87 3.24 -11.83 -7.90
N THR A 88 2.41 -11.50 -8.90
CA THR A 88 2.56 -11.97 -10.29
C THR A 88 2.43 -10.86 -11.34
N LYS A 89 1.57 -9.87 -11.10
CA LYS A 89 1.28 -8.77 -12.02
C LYS A 89 0.84 -7.52 -11.26
N ALA A 90 0.80 -6.41 -11.99
CA ALA A 90 0.17 -5.20 -11.50
C ALA A 90 -1.36 -5.28 -11.66
N VAL A 91 -2.07 -4.90 -10.61
CA VAL A 91 -3.54 -4.89 -10.57
C VAL A 91 -4.01 -3.58 -9.97
N ASP A 92 -5.23 -3.18 -10.31
CA ASP A 92 -5.81 -1.98 -9.72
C ASP A 92 -6.11 -2.20 -8.22
N VAL A 93 -6.00 -1.12 -7.47
CA VAL A 93 -6.52 -1.01 -6.09
C VAL A 93 -8.04 -1.10 -6.15
#